data_AF-A0A7G2ILA4-F1
#
_entry.id   AF-A0A7G2ILA4-F1
#
_cell.length_a   1.000
_cell.length_b   1.000
_cell.length_c   1.000
_cell.angle_alpha   90.00
_cell.angle_beta   90.00
_cell.angle_gamma   90.00
#
_symmetry.space_group_name_H-M   'P 1'
#
loop_
_entity.id
_entity.type
_entity.pdbx_description
1 polymer ?
#
loop_
_entity_poly.entity_id
_entity_poly.type
_entity_poly.pdbx_seq_one_letter_code
_entity_poly.pdbx_strand_id
1 'polypeptide(L)'
;MGQLFCDDSAQQIVDMLVDECEKGNVTMRLRSEVLSVEREGDDFILELNGMIVGTKKLVIASGGLSMPGLGATPFGYKIAEQFGLNVLPTRAGLVPFTLHKPLLEQLQVLSGVSVPSVITAEDGTVFRENLLFTHRGLSGPAVLQISSFWQPGEFVSINLLPDVDLASFLDDQRSAHPNQSLKNTLAMQLPKTSGGMFTAVRANPGRLAETA
;
A
#
# COMPACT_ATOMS: atom_id res chain seq x y z
N MET A 1 -7.81 -9.07 -15.00
CA MET A 1 -7.46 -7.69 -14.59
C MET A 1 -8.62 -6.79 -14.94
N GLY A 2 -9.18 -6.07 -13.97
CA GLY A 2 -10.33 -5.17 -14.13
C GLY A 2 -10.00 -3.73 -13.68
N GLN A 3 -8.75 -3.32 -13.87
CA GLN A 3 -8.30 -1.96 -13.58
C GLN A 3 -8.42 -1.12 -14.84
N LEU A 4 -9.01 0.08 -14.70
CA LEU A 4 -9.17 1.05 -15.77
C LEU A 4 -8.18 2.19 -15.54
N PHE A 5 -7.50 2.59 -16.60
CA PHE A 5 -6.55 3.70 -16.60
C PHE A 5 -6.96 4.68 -17.71
N CYS A 6 -6.60 5.96 -17.53
CA CYS A 6 -6.61 6.88 -18.65
C CYS A 6 -5.54 6.46 -19.66
N ASP A 7 -5.83 6.65 -20.94
CA ASP A 7 -4.87 6.33 -22.00
C ASP A 7 -3.62 7.24 -21.93
N ASP A 8 -3.81 8.50 -21.55
CA ASP A 8 -2.73 9.51 -21.55
C ASP A 8 -2.34 9.99 -20.15
N SER A 9 -3.28 10.56 -19.38
CA SER A 9 -2.95 11.27 -18.15
C SER A 9 -4.08 11.30 -17.15
N ALA A 10 -3.74 11.19 -15.86
CA ALA A 10 -4.66 11.43 -14.76
C ALA A 10 -5.26 12.85 -14.78
N GLN A 11 -4.58 13.81 -15.43
CA GLN A 11 -5.06 15.18 -15.61
C GLN A 11 -6.41 15.23 -16.35
N GLN A 12 -6.67 14.29 -17.26
CA GLN A 12 -7.95 14.23 -18.00
C GLN A 12 -9.16 14.07 -17.08
N ILE A 13 -9.00 13.33 -15.96
CA ILE A 13 -10.07 13.18 -14.96
C ILE A 13 -10.22 14.47 -14.15
N VAL A 14 -9.12 15.12 -13.80
CA VAL A 14 -9.14 16.39 -13.06
C VAL A 14 -9.85 17.47 -13.88
N ASP A 15 -9.45 17.63 -15.15
CA ASP A 15 -10.02 18.61 -16.06
C ASP A 15 -11.52 18.38 -16.24
N MET A 16 -11.93 17.13 -16.49
CA MET A 16 -13.34 16.78 -16.62
C MET A 16 -14.16 17.14 -15.36
N LEU A 17 -13.64 16.87 -14.15
CA LEU A 17 -14.35 17.22 -12.92
C LEU A 17 -14.43 18.72 -12.69
N VAL A 18 -13.38 19.47 -13.05
CA VAL A 18 -13.37 20.94 -12.97
C VAL A 18 -14.37 21.53 -13.96
N ASP A 19 -14.39 21.05 -15.21
CA ASP A 19 -15.34 21.49 -16.24
C ASP A 19 -16.80 21.26 -15.80
N GLU A 20 -17.10 20.12 -15.17
CA GLU A 20 -18.44 19.85 -14.64
C GLU A 20 -18.79 20.76 -13.44
N CYS A 21 -17.81 21.09 -12.60
CA CYS A 21 -17.99 22.08 -11.52
C CYS A 21 -18.32 23.47 -12.10
N GLU A 22 -17.63 23.88 -13.17
CA GLU A 22 -17.88 25.15 -13.84
C GLU A 22 -19.27 25.20 -14.49
N LYS A 23 -19.68 24.15 -15.20
CA LYS A 23 -21.04 24.01 -15.75
C LYS A 23 -22.11 24.07 -14.65
N GLY A 24 -21.79 23.53 -13.47
CA GLY A 24 -22.63 23.58 -12.27
C GLY A 24 -22.60 24.93 -11.53
N ASN A 25 -21.83 25.92 -11.99
CA ASN A 25 -21.59 27.20 -11.30
C ASN A 25 -21.04 27.03 -9.87
N VAL A 26 -20.23 26.00 -9.64
CA VAL A 26 -19.58 25.77 -8.35
C VAL A 26 -18.47 26.80 -8.14
N THR A 27 -18.50 27.50 -7.00
CA THR A 27 -17.41 28.42 -6.63
C THR A 27 -16.26 27.66 -5.98
N MET A 28 -15.12 27.59 -6.66
CA MET A 28 -13.91 26.98 -6.12
C MET A 28 -12.99 28.03 -5.49
N ARG A 29 -12.54 27.78 -4.25
CA ARG A 29 -11.57 28.62 -3.54
C ARG A 29 -10.35 27.78 -3.17
N LEU A 30 -9.28 27.92 -3.95
CA LEU A 30 -7.99 27.28 -3.68
C LEU A 30 -7.18 28.09 -2.66
N ARG A 31 -6.12 27.48 -2.11
CA ARG A 31 -5.25 28.10 -1.08
C ARG A 31 -6.04 28.67 0.10
N SER A 32 -7.15 28.05 0.43
CA SER A 32 -8.10 28.47 1.44
C SER A 32 -8.19 27.38 2.49
N GLU A 33 -7.33 27.45 3.50
CA GLU A 33 -7.34 26.49 4.60
C GLU A 33 -8.50 26.84 5.55
N VAL A 34 -9.29 25.83 5.91
CA VAL A 34 -10.34 25.97 6.93
C VAL A 34 -9.68 25.78 8.28
N LEU A 35 -9.67 26.84 9.09
CA LEU A 35 -9.02 26.88 10.40
C LEU A 35 -9.94 26.38 11.50
N SER A 36 -11.23 26.69 11.41
CA SER A 36 -12.25 26.31 12.38
C SER A 36 -13.61 26.11 11.72
N VAL A 37 -14.43 25.28 12.38
CA VAL A 37 -15.83 25.08 12.03
C VAL A 37 -16.62 25.11 13.33
N GLU A 38 -17.60 25.97 13.43
CA GLU A 38 -18.51 26.06 14.56
C GLU A 38 -19.95 25.90 14.08
N ARG A 39 -20.86 25.57 15.01
CA ARG A 39 -22.28 25.51 14.73
C ARG A 39 -22.99 26.58 15.54
N GLU A 40 -23.68 27.48 14.86
CA GLU A 40 -24.48 28.54 15.44
C GLU A 40 -25.94 28.35 15.04
N GLY A 41 -26.76 27.81 15.96
CA GLY A 41 -28.14 27.42 15.67
C GLY A 41 -28.20 26.34 14.58
N ASP A 42 -28.80 26.70 13.43
CA ASP A 42 -28.98 25.82 12.28
C ASP A 42 -27.86 25.98 11.22
N ASP A 43 -26.95 26.93 11.40
CA ASP A 43 -25.88 27.22 10.45
C ASP A 43 -24.51 26.73 10.96
N PHE A 44 -23.62 26.46 10.01
CA PHE A 44 -22.19 26.25 10.23
C PHE A 44 -21.43 27.52 9.89
N ILE A 45 -20.54 27.93 10.78
CA ILE A 45 -19.65 29.08 10.62
C ILE A 45 -18.23 28.56 10.44
N LEU A 46 -17.58 28.94 9.35
CA LEU A 46 -16.23 28.51 9.01
C LEU A 46 -15.31 29.72 9.01
N GLU A 47 -14.14 29.57 9.61
CA GLU A 47 -13.03 30.51 9.46
C GLU A 47 -12.06 29.99 8.39
N LEU A 48 -11.77 30.82 7.39
CA LEU A 48 -10.80 30.51 6.34
C LEU A 48 -9.97 31.75 5.99
N ASN A 49 -8.65 31.67 6.18
CA ASN A 49 -7.70 32.74 5.87
C ASN A 49 -8.13 34.14 6.37
N GLY A 50 -8.67 34.24 7.58
CA GLY A 50 -9.16 35.50 8.15
C GLY A 50 -10.51 35.99 7.60
N MET A 51 -11.21 35.16 6.82
CA MET A 51 -12.60 35.40 6.42
C MET A 51 -13.53 34.44 7.17
N ILE A 52 -14.77 34.89 7.38
CA ILE A 52 -15.84 34.08 7.96
C ILE A 52 -16.86 33.76 6.86
N VAL A 53 -17.26 32.49 6.76
CA VAL A 53 -18.29 32.03 5.82
C VAL A 53 -19.33 31.20 6.57
N GLY A 54 -20.60 31.54 6.38
CA GLY A 54 -21.74 30.79 6.92
C GLY A 54 -22.38 29.87 5.87
N THR A 55 -22.82 28.68 6.28
CA THR A 55 -23.58 27.76 5.43
C THR A 55 -24.56 26.90 6.24
N LYS A 56 -25.71 26.56 5.65
CA LYS A 56 -26.68 25.61 6.23
C LYS A 56 -26.22 24.17 6.17
N LYS A 57 -25.34 23.84 5.21
CA LYS A 57 -24.91 22.47 4.93
C LYS A 57 -23.41 22.45 4.73
N LEU A 58 -22.75 21.51 5.40
CA LEU A 58 -21.31 21.31 5.33
C LEU A 58 -21.01 19.86 4.95
N VAL A 59 -20.16 19.68 3.93
CA VAL A 59 -19.66 18.38 3.50
C VAL A 59 -18.15 18.35 3.77
N ILE A 60 -17.70 17.35 4.53
CA ILE A 60 -16.29 17.14 4.84
C ILE A 60 -15.72 16.12 3.85
N ALA A 61 -14.89 16.60 2.93
CA ALA A 61 -14.23 15.78 1.89
C ALA A 61 -12.70 15.96 1.91
N SER A 62 -12.10 16.10 3.10
CA SER A 62 -10.68 16.46 3.30
C SER A 62 -9.69 15.30 3.10
N GLY A 63 -10.14 14.13 2.65
CA GLY A 63 -9.30 12.94 2.49
C GLY A 63 -8.84 12.33 3.82
N GLY A 64 -7.77 11.53 3.75
CA GLY A 64 -7.18 10.83 4.89
C GLY A 64 -5.80 11.38 5.28
N LEU A 65 -4.98 10.55 5.95
CA LEU A 65 -3.67 10.94 6.48
C LEU A 65 -2.48 10.67 5.54
N SER A 66 -2.71 10.05 4.38
CA SER A 66 -1.65 9.66 3.45
C SER A 66 -1.10 10.86 2.68
N MET A 67 0.22 10.90 2.47
CA MET A 67 0.94 11.96 1.74
C MET A 67 0.76 13.38 2.33
N PRO A 68 1.18 13.62 3.60
CA PRO A 68 1.03 14.93 4.26
C PRO A 68 1.72 16.07 3.48
N GLY A 69 2.82 15.79 2.78
CA GLY A 69 3.51 16.77 1.93
C GLY A 69 2.67 17.28 0.73
N LEU A 70 1.56 16.62 0.39
CA LEU A 70 0.59 17.05 -0.63
C LEU A 70 -0.64 17.73 -0.03
N GLY A 71 -0.66 18.00 1.28
CA GLY A 71 -1.75 18.71 1.96
C GLY A 71 -2.75 17.81 2.70
N ALA A 72 -2.46 16.52 2.87
CA ALA A 72 -3.27 15.65 3.72
C ALA A 72 -3.14 16.03 5.20
N THR A 73 -4.27 16.14 5.90
CA THR A 73 -4.33 16.56 7.31
C THR A 73 -5.37 15.74 8.08
N PRO A 74 -5.32 15.72 9.42
CA PRO A 74 -6.34 15.06 10.21
C PRO A 74 -7.65 15.85 10.33
N PHE A 75 -7.86 16.91 9.55
CA PHE A 75 -8.94 17.88 9.72
C PHE A 75 -10.33 17.21 9.81
N GLY A 76 -10.69 16.36 8.86
CA GLY A 76 -12.00 15.72 8.86
C GLY A 76 -12.26 14.81 10.06
N TYR A 77 -11.23 14.14 10.58
CA TYR A 77 -11.33 13.33 11.80
C TYR A 77 -11.61 14.21 13.03
N LYS A 78 -10.88 15.33 13.16
CA LYS A 78 -11.09 16.29 14.25
C LYS A 78 -12.49 16.90 14.22
N ILE A 79 -13.00 17.23 13.03
CA ILE A 79 -14.38 17.72 12.87
C ILE A 79 -15.39 16.64 13.30
N ALA A 80 -15.17 15.38 12.91
CA ALA A 80 -16.03 14.28 13.34
C ALA A 80 -16.06 14.14 14.87
N GLU A 81 -14.90 14.15 15.52
CA GLU A 81 -14.77 14.11 16.99
C GLU A 81 -15.46 15.30 17.65
N GLN A 82 -15.26 16.52 17.12
CA GLN A 82 -15.87 17.75 17.63
C GLN A 82 -17.41 17.66 17.66
N PHE A 83 -18.01 17.04 16.65
CA PHE A 83 -19.46 16.83 16.57
C PHE A 83 -19.92 15.50 17.20
N GLY A 84 -19.08 14.85 18.00
CA GLY A 84 -19.42 13.67 18.79
C GLY A 84 -19.52 12.36 17.99
N LEU A 85 -18.97 12.33 16.77
CA LEU A 85 -18.91 11.12 15.96
C LEU A 85 -17.72 10.25 16.37
N ASN A 86 -17.93 8.94 16.41
CA ASN A 86 -16.88 7.98 16.70
C ASN A 86 -15.89 7.87 15.52
N VAL A 87 -14.62 8.13 15.77
CA VAL A 87 -13.53 7.94 14.79
C VAL A 87 -12.81 6.63 15.08
N LEU A 88 -12.79 5.73 14.09
CA LEU A 88 -12.08 4.47 14.19
C LEU A 88 -10.56 4.68 14.13
N PRO A 89 -9.74 3.84 14.79
CA PRO A 89 -8.29 3.91 14.71
C PRO A 89 -7.80 3.89 13.27
N THR A 90 -6.98 4.88 12.91
CA THR A 90 -6.37 4.99 11.58
C THR A 90 -5.03 4.28 11.52
N ARG A 91 -4.75 3.60 10.41
CA ARG A 91 -3.43 3.04 10.12
C ARG A 91 -3.13 3.18 8.63
N ALA A 92 -1.85 3.12 8.28
CA ALA A 92 -1.44 3.12 6.88
C ALA A 92 -1.90 1.83 6.18
N GLY A 93 -2.55 1.98 5.04
CA GLY A 93 -2.95 0.89 4.16
C GLY A 93 -2.34 1.08 2.77
N LEU A 94 -2.20 -0.01 2.01
CA LEU A 94 -1.52 -0.02 0.71
C LEU A 94 -0.08 0.53 0.80
N VAL A 95 0.69 0.03 1.76
CA VAL A 95 2.06 0.46 2.05
C VAL A 95 3.07 -0.66 1.87
N PRO A 96 4.34 -0.34 1.53
CA PRO A 96 5.40 -1.33 1.50
C PRO A 96 5.74 -1.82 2.90
N PHE A 97 6.35 -3.01 2.98
CA PHE A 97 6.95 -3.52 4.22
C PHE A 97 8.42 -3.12 4.28
N THR A 98 8.85 -2.57 5.42
CA THR A 98 10.28 -2.42 5.71
C THR A 98 10.80 -3.70 6.36
N LEU A 99 12.00 -4.14 5.98
CA LEU A 99 12.59 -5.34 6.55
C LEU A 99 13.64 -4.97 7.60
N HIS A 100 13.71 -5.77 8.67
CA HIS A 100 14.77 -5.64 9.67
C HIS A 100 16.16 -5.95 9.07
N LYS A 101 17.21 -5.31 9.59
CA LYS A 101 18.57 -5.32 9.02
C LYS A 101 19.09 -6.71 8.61
N PRO A 102 19.11 -7.74 9.48
CA PRO A 102 19.57 -9.09 9.10
C PRO A 102 18.93 -9.67 7.85
N LEU A 103 17.62 -9.49 7.67
CA LEU A 103 16.91 -9.97 6.49
C LEU A 103 17.08 -9.02 5.30
N LEU A 104 17.09 -7.71 5.54
CA LEU A 104 17.35 -6.71 4.51
C LEU A 104 18.73 -6.89 3.88
N GLU A 105 19.77 -7.18 4.65
CA GLU A 105 21.13 -7.39 4.15
C GLU A 105 21.22 -8.55 3.16
N GLN A 106 20.39 -9.59 3.36
CA GLN A 106 20.29 -10.76 2.48
C GLN A 106 19.47 -10.47 1.22
N LEU A 107 18.42 -9.66 1.33
CA LEU A 107 17.45 -9.44 0.26
C LEU A 107 17.67 -8.16 -0.55
N GLN A 108 18.42 -7.18 -0.04
CA GLN A 108 18.66 -5.89 -0.72
C GLN A 108 19.39 -6.06 -2.07
N VAL A 109 20.18 -7.14 -2.22
CA VAL A 109 20.83 -7.49 -3.49
C VAL A 109 19.84 -7.81 -4.61
N LEU A 110 18.57 -8.06 -4.26
CA LEU A 110 17.47 -8.29 -5.18
C LEU A 110 16.68 -7.01 -5.49
N SER A 111 17.09 -5.84 -4.98
CA SER A 111 16.36 -4.60 -5.21
C SER A 111 16.12 -4.36 -6.71
N GLY A 112 14.86 -4.13 -7.08
CA GLY A 112 14.40 -3.99 -8.47
C GLY A 112 13.91 -5.30 -9.12
N VAL A 113 14.14 -6.45 -8.50
CA VAL A 113 13.59 -7.73 -8.97
C VAL A 113 12.11 -7.82 -8.62
N SER A 114 11.29 -8.12 -9.62
CA SER A 114 9.85 -8.37 -9.49
C SER A 114 9.56 -9.84 -9.84
N VAL A 115 8.73 -10.50 -9.03
CA VAL A 115 8.36 -11.91 -9.22
C VAL A 115 6.88 -12.14 -8.96
N PRO A 116 6.21 -13.01 -9.75
CA PRO A 116 4.89 -13.51 -9.40
C PRO A 116 4.93 -14.18 -8.02
N SER A 117 3.95 -13.87 -7.19
CA SER A 117 3.90 -14.40 -5.83
C SER A 117 2.47 -14.63 -5.36
N VAL A 118 2.33 -15.48 -4.35
CA VAL A 118 1.13 -15.56 -3.50
C VAL A 118 1.54 -15.16 -2.10
N ILE A 119 0.89 -14.14 -1.55
CA ILE A 119 1.13 -13.69 -0.17
C ILE A 119 -0.11 -13.93 0.67
N THR A 120 0.10 -14.50 1.86
CA THR A 120 -0.95 -14.86 2.81
C THR A 120 -0.70 -14.15 4.14
N ALA A 121 -1.70 -13.44 4.65
CA ALA A 121 -1.70 -12.86 5.99
C ALA A 121 -2.08 -13.91 7.04
N GLU A 122 -1.85 -13.59 8.32
CA GLU A 122 -2.12 -14.49 9.45
C GLU A 122 -3.61 -14.80 9.62
N ASP A 123 -4.49 -13.88 9.22
CA ASP A 123 -5.95 -14.09 9.18
C ASP A 123 -6.42 -15.01 8.04
N GLY A 124 -5.51 -15.48 7.18
CA GLY A 124 -5.80 -16.34 6.04
C GLY A 124 -6.14 -15.59 4.75
N THR A 125 -6.13 -14.24 4.74
CA THR A 125 -6.31 -13.45 3.51
C THR A 125 -5.18 -13.72 2.53
N VAL A 126 -5.50 -13.89 1.25
CA VAL A 126 -4.54 -14.26 0.20
C VAL A 126 -4.62 -13.31 -0.99
N PHE A 127 -3.46 -12.85 -1.47
CA PHE A 127 -3.33 -12.15 -2.75
C PHE A 127 -2.32 -12.84 -3.65
N ARG A 128 -2.68 -13.01 -4.92
CA ARG A 128 -1.78 -13.50 -5.97
C ARG A 128 -1.45 -12.36 -6.92
N GLU A 129 -0.26 -11.82 -6.80
CA GLU A 129 0.23 -10.70 -7.61
C GLU A 129 1.76 -10.64 -7.60
N ASN A 130 2.33 -9.71 -8.35
CA ASN A 130 3.77 -9.48 -8.31
C ASN A 130 4.23 -8.87 -6.96
N LEU A 131 5.32 -9.42 -6.42
CA LEU A 131 6.11 -8.85 -5.34
C LEU A 131 7.36 -8.19 -5.93
N LEU A 132 7.71 -7.02 -5.39
CA LEU A 132 8.91 -6.26 -5.75
C LEU A 132 9.87 -6.19 -4.56
N PHE A 133 11.11 -6.60 -4.75
CA PHE A 133 12.18 -6.38 -3.78
C PHE A 133 12.71 -4.93 -3.91
N THR A 134 12.97 -4.28 -2.78
CA THR A 134 13.46 -2.90 -2.72
C THR A 134 14.63 -2.77 -1.75
N HIS A 135 15.36 -1.66 -1.83
CA HIS A 135 16.44 -1.33 -0.90
C HIS A 135 16.01 -1.12 0.56
N ARG A 136 14.70 -1.03 0.85
CA ARG A 136 14.17 -0.90 2.23
C ARG A 136 13.38 -2.12 2.69
N GLY A 137 13.02 -3.02 1.78
CA GLY A 137 12.18 -4.17 2.07
C GLY A 137 11.36 -4.64 0.88
N LEU A 138 10.06 -4.89 1.08
CA LEU A 138 9.17 -5.49 0.09
C LEU A 138 8.07 -4.51 -0.35
N SER A 139 7.74 -4.56 -1.64
CA SER A 139 6.69 -3.75 -2.27
C SER A 139 6.02 -4.54 -3.39
N GLY A 140 5.38 -3.87 -4.34
CA GLY A 140 4.63 -4.46 -5.44
C GLY A 140 3.17 -4.76 -5.05
N PRO A 141 2.27 -4.96 -6.03
CA PRO A 141 0.85 -5.06 -5.77
C PRO A 141 0.48 -6.11 -4.72
N ALA A 142 1.17 -7.25 -4.67
CA ALA A 142 0.91 -8.28 -3.66
C ALA A 142 1.13 -7.77 -2.23
N VAL A 143 2.23 -7.06 -2.00
CA VAL A 143 2.57 -6.49 -0.69
C VAL A 143 1.66 -5.33 -0.33
N LEU A 144 1.36 -4.44 -1.27
CA LEU A 144 0.47 -3.30 -1.02
C LEU A 144 -0.94 -3.80 -0.64
N GLN A 145 -1.48 -4.79 -1.33
CA GLN A 145 -2.79 -5.35 -1.00
C GLN A 145 -2.80 -6.01 0.38
N ILE A 146 -1.84 -6.90 0.66
CA ILE A 146 -1.81 -7.63 1.93
C ILE A 146 -1.49 -6.74 3.14
N SER A 147 -0.82 -5.60 2.95
CA SER A 147 -0.50 -4.65 4.04
C SER A 147 -1.76 -4.15 4.75
N SER A 148 -2.90 -4.16 4.06
CA SER A 148 -4.18 -3.72 4.61
C SER A 148 -4.84 -4.77 5.52
N PHE A 149 -4.32 -6.00 5.56
CA PHE A 149 -4.82 -7.10 6.40
C PHE A 149 -3.85 -7.47 7.51
N TRP A 150 -2.55 -7.27 7.26
CA TRP A 150 -1.49 -7.42 8.25
C TRP A 150 -1.56 -6.38 9.38
N GLN A 151 -1.24 -6.79 10.60
CA GLN A 151 -1.01 -5.94 11.77
C GLN A 151 0.45 -5.99 12.25
N PRO A 152 0.96 -4.92 12.90
CA PRO A 152 2.27 -4.94 13.53
C PRO A 152 2.47 -6.14 14.46
N GLY A 153 3.46 -6.96 14.12
CA GLY A 153 3.80 -8.18 14.87
C GLY A 153 3.30 -9.48 14.23
N GLU A 154 2.35 -9.41 13.30
CA GLU A 154 1.84 -10.58 12.58
C GLU A 154 2.83 -11.10 11.52
N PHE A 155 2.65 -12.36 11.15
CA PHE A 155 3.39 -13.00 10.09
C PHE A 155 2.72 -12.85 8.72
N VAL A 156 3.53 -12.81 7.66
CA VAL A 156 3.08 -13.00 6.28
C VAL A 156 3.86 -14.15 5.65
N SER A 157 3.16 -15.03 4.95
CA SER A 157 3.77 -16.12 4.19
C SER A 157 3.83 -15.75 2.72
N ILE A 158 4.97 -15.98 2.07
CA ILE A 158 5.20 -15.61 0.67
C ILE A 158 5.60 -16.86 -0.10
N ASN A 159 4.76 -17.28 -1.05
CA ASN A 159 5.11 -18.28 -2.06
C ASN A 159 5.63 -17.56 -3.32
N LEU A 160 6.93 -17.71 -3.59
CA LEU A 160 7.62 -17.11 -4.74
C LEU A 160 7.55 -17.96 -6.02
N LEU A 161 6.98 -19.17 -5.94
CA LEU A 161 6.81 -20.10 -7.07
C LEU A 161 5.36 -20.59 -7.12
N PRO A 162 4.37 -19.68 -7.25
CA PRO A 162 2.96 -20.04 -7.15
C PRO A 162 2.46 -20.94 -8.29
N ASP A 163 3.20 -20.99 -9.40
CA ASP A 163 2.87 -21.76 -10.60
C ASP A 163 3.65 -23.08 -10.72
N VAL A 164 4.47 -23.42 -9.71
CA VAL A 164 5.34 -24.60 -9.74
C VAL A 164 5.02 -25.50 -8.55
N ASP A 165 4.69 -26.77 -8.83
CA ASP A 165 4.80 -27.81 -7.81
C ASP A 165 6.28 -28.08 -7.55
N LEU A 166 6.80 -27.41 -6.52
CA LEU A 166 8.22 -27.46 -6.20
C LEU A 166 8.69 -28.87 -5.86
N ALA A 167 7.85 -29.70 -5.22
CA ALA A 167 8.23 -31.05 -4.83
C ALA A 167 8.42 -31.93 -6.07
N SER A 168 7.42 -31.96 -6.96
CA SER A 168 7.50 -32.69 -8.22
C SER A 168 8.66 -32.21 -9.08
N PHE A 169 8.84 -30.88 -9.20
CA PHE A 169 9.94 -30.31 -9.97
C PHE A 169 11.32 -30.76 -9.43
N LEU A 170 11.51 -30.76 -8.12
CA LEU A 170 12.78 -31.20 -7.53
C LEU A 170 13.02 -32.70 -7.71
N ASP A 171 11.97 -33.53 -7.65
CA ASP A 171 12.07 -34.97 -7.89
C ASP A 171 12.47 -35.30 -9.33
N ASP A 172 11.88 -34.60 -10.30
CA ASP A 172 12.21 -34.74 -11.71
C ASP A 172 13.67 -34.32 -11.98
N GLN A 173 14.09 -33.19 -11.44
CA GLN A 173 15.47 -32.68 -11.62
C GLN A 173 16.51 -33.58 -10.94
N ARG A 174 16.20 -34.13 -9.76
CA ARG A 174 17.07 -35.10 -9.08
C ARG A 174 17.26 -36.38 -9.89
N SER A 175 16.21 -36.82 -10.58
CA SER A 175 16.24 -38.04 -11.40
C SER A 175 17.00 -37.81 -12.71
N ALA A 176 16.78 -36.67 -13.37
CA ALA A 176 17.41 -36.34 -14.65
C ALA A 176 18.87 -35.87 -14.51
N HIS A 177 19.19 -35.15 -13.43
CA HIS A 177 20.47 -34.47 -13.21
C HIS A 177 21.01 -34.71 -11.78
N PRO A 178 21.35 -35.95 -11.40
CA PRO A 178 21.68 -36.30 -10.01
C PRO A 178 22.91 -35.58 -9.43
N ASN A 179 23.81 -35.09 -10.30
CA ASN A 179 25.01 -34.35 -9.90
C ASN A 179 24.82 -32.83 -9.90
N GLN A 180 23.65 -32.32 -10.28
CA GLN A 180 23.36 -30.88 -10.26
C GLN A 180 23.07 -30.42 -8.83
N SER A 181 23.62 -29.27 -8.45
CA SER A 181 23.36 -28.69 -7.13
C SER A 181 21.91 -28.21 -7.00
N LEU A 182 21.35 -28.27 -5.79
CA LEU A 182 20.05 -27.67 -5.49
C LEU A 182 20.03 -26.18 -5.84
N LYS A 183 21.16 -25.49 -5.64
CA LYS A 183 21.36 -24.10 -6.04
C LYS A 183 21.07 -23.88 -7.52
N ASN A 184 21.72 -24.66 -8.38
CA ASN A 184 21.55 -24.51 -9.82
C ASN A 184 20.14 -24.94 -10.26
N THR A 185 19.52 -25.86 -9.54
CA THR A 185 18.16 -26.36 -9.82
C THR A 185 17.09 -25.30 -9.56
N LEU A 186 17.07 -24.66 -8.38
CA LEU A 186 16.07 -23.60 -8.13
C LEU A 186 16.37 -22.31 -8.94
N ALA A 187 17.63 -22.08 -9.32
CA ALA A 187 17.98 -20.97 -10.21
C ALA A 187 17.37 -21.11 -11.63
N MET A 188 16.80 -22.27 -11.98
CA MET A 188 16.02 -22.45 -13.20
C MET A 188 14.61 -21.87 -13.08
N GLN A 189 14.06 -21.75 -11.85
CA GLN A 189 12.70 -21.27 -11.60
C GLN A 189 12.66 -19.84 -11.07
N LEU A 190 13.74 -19.39 -10.42
CA LEU A 190 13.86 -18.05 -9.86
C LEU A 190 14.67 -17.12 -10.79
N PRO A 191 14.47 -15.80 -10.72
CA PRO A 191 15.29 -14.85 -11.46
C PRO A 191 16.78 -15.06 -11.23
N LYS A 192 17.62 -14.85 -12.26
CA LYS A 192 19.07 -15.14 -12.20
C LYS A 192 19.82 -14.37 -11.11
N THR A 193 19.32 -13.20 -10.69
CA THR A 193 19.83 -12.40 -9.55
C THR A 193 19.55 -13.04 -8.19
N SER A 194 18.66 -14.04 -8.12
CA SER A 194 18.31 -14.81 -6.91
C SER A 194 19.35 -15.89 -6.55
N GLY A 195 20.51 -15.92 -7.20
CA GLY A 195 21.60 -16.86 -6.89
C GLY A 195 22.14 -16.79 -5.44
N GLY A 196 21.79 -15.75 -4.68
CA GLY A 196 22.04 -15.62 -3.24
C GLY A 196 20.88 -16.05 -2.32
N MET A 197 19.70 -16.38 -2.87
CA MET A 197 18.45 -16.61 -2.14
C MET A 197 18.36 -17.99 -1.45
N PHE A 198 19.46 -18.76 -1.44
CA PHE A 198 19.46 -20.18 -1.05
C PHE A 198 19.68 -20.45 0.43
N THR A 199 19.84 -19.41 1.25
CA THR A 199 19.59 -19.53 2.68
C THR A 199 18.09 -19.38 2.90
N ALA A 200 17.43 -20.51 3.19
CA ALA A 200 16.02 -20.55 3.57
C ALA A 200 15.70 -19.38 4.49
N VAL A 201 14.81 -18.48 4.04
CA VAL A 201 14.18 -17.52 4.94
C VAL A 201 13.23 -18.31 5.84
N ARG A 202 13.79 -19.00 6.83
CA ARG A 202 13.10 -19.16 8.11
C ARG A 202 13.18 -17.80 8.76
N ALA A 203 12.16 -17.00 8.55
CA ALA A 203 11.95 -15.82 9.37
C ALA A 203 11.86 -16.28 10.83
N ASN A 204 12.90 -16.04 11.61
CA ASN A 204 12.89 -16.29 13.04
C ASN A 204 11.84 -15.35 13.69
N PRO A 205 11.17 -15.76 14.77
CA PRO A 205 9.79 -15.38 15.14
C PRO A 205 9.62 -13.97 15.75
N GLY A 206 10.44 -13.00 15.37
CA GLY A 206 10.36 -11.64 15.91
C GLY A 206 10.51 -10.59 14.83
N ARG A 207 9.38 -10.03 14.38
CA ARG A 207 9.26 -8.82 13.55
C ARG A 207 9.76 -8.96 12.11
N LEU A 208 8.87 -9.44 11.26
CA LEU A 208 9.08 -9.45 9.81
C LEU A 208 8.98 -8.07 9.16
N ALA A 209 8.23 -7.12 9.73
CA ALA A 209 8.12 -5.79 9.14
C ALA A 209 7.65 -4.70 10.10
N GLU A 210 8.07 -3.47 9.81
CA GLU A 210 7.41 -2.23 10.25
C GLU A 210 6.89 -1.50 9.00
N THR A 211 5.76 -0.80 9.09
CA THR A 211 5.25 0.04 7.99
C THR A 211 6.08 1.31 7.88
N ALA A 212 6.46 1.69 6.66
CA ALA A 212 7.16 2.96 6.40
C ALA A 212 6.24 4.18 6.54
#